data_AF-A0A6C0HN87-F1
#
_entry.id   AF-A0A6C0HN87-F1
#
_cell.length_a   1.000
_cell.length_b   1.000
_cell.length_c   1.000
_cell.angle_alpha   90.00
_cell.angle_beta   90.00
_cell.angle_gamma   90.00
#
_symmetry.space_group_name_H-M   'P 1'
#
loop_
_entity.id
_entity.type
_entity.pdbx_description
1 polymer ?
#
loop_
_entity_poly.entity_id
_entity_poly.type
_entity_poly.pdbx_seq_one_letter_code
_entity_poly.pdbx_strand_id
1 'polypeptide(L)' 'MNSLFGPLSHSYCNLFLFLSFLGLVALFMVIIAGLVLLSKKGMTSLEGFLFIQAIVVYVIMYIQNRILYNICKVV' A
#
# COMPACT_ATOMS: atom_id res chain seq x y z
N MET A 1 -7.52 17.88 -22.87
CA MET A 1 -7.26 18.52 -21.57
C MET A 1 -8.38 18.12 -20.62
N ASN A 2 -8.02 17.71 -19.40
CA ASN A 2 -8.90 17.39 -18.25
C ASN A 2 -9.64 16.06 -18.27
N SER A 3 -8.88 14.97 -18.28
CA SER A 3 -9.36 13.69 -17.74
C SER A 3 -8.37 13.18 -16.71
N LEU A 4 -8.22 13.91 -15.59
CA LEU A 4 -7.58 13.38 -14.37
C LEU A 4 -8.32 12.12 -13.86
N PHE A 5 -9.56 11.93 -14.33
CA PHE A 5 -10.43 10.77 -14.14
C PHE A 5 -11.11 10.35 -15.46
N GLY A 6 -10.33 10.10 -16.51
CA GLY A 6 -10.88 9.45 -17.71
C GLY A 6 -11.23 7.98 -17.42
N PRO A 7 -12.19 7.36 -18.16
CA PRO A 7 -12.48 5.94 -17.99
C PRO A 7 -11.19 5.15 -18.19
N LEU A 8 -10.73 4.58 -17.09
CA LEU A 8 -9.46 3.89 -16.98
C LEU A 8 -9.55 2.65 -17.86
N SER A 9 -8.76 2.57 -18.94
CA SER A 9 -8.85 1.44 -19.86
C SER A 9 -8.68 0.12 -19.10
N HIS A 10 -9.54 -0.87 -19.33
CA HIS A 10 -9.54 -2.17 -18.65
C HIS A 10 -8.16 -2.85 -18.55
N SER A 11 -7.24 -2.52 -19.47
CA SER A 11 -5.85 -2.95 -19.46
C SER A 11 -5.13 -2.65 -18.14
N TYR A 12 -5.41 -1.51 -17.50
CA TYR A 12 -4.74 -1.12 -16.26
C TYR A 12 -5.32 -1.78 -15.01
N CYS A 13 -6.47 -2.47 -15.11
CA CYS A 13 -7.13 -3.11 -13.98
C CYS A 13 -6.23 -4.17 -13.32
N ASN A 14 -5.57 -5.00 -14.15
CA ASN A 14 -4.63 -6.01 -13.68
C ASN A 14 -3.38 -5.39 -13.04
N LEU A 15 -2.96 -4.21 -13.51
CA LEU A 15 -1.83 -3.48 -12.95
C LEU A 15 -2.15 -2.96 -11.54
N PHE A 16 -3.33 -2.36 -11.33
CA PHE A 16 -3.76 -1.90 -10.00
C PHE A 16 -3.96 -3.04 -9.02
N LEU A 17 -4.47 -4.18 -9.50
CA LEU A 17 -4.57 -5.40 -8.68
C LEU A 17 -3.18 -5.91 -8.28
N PHE A 18 -2.23 -5.94 -9.22
CA PHE A 18 -0.85 -6.30 -8.94
C PHE A 18 -0.19 -5.34 -7.94
N LEU A 19 -0.34 -4.03 -8.11
CA LEU A 19 0.16 -3.03 -7.17
C LEU A 19 -0.47 -3.14 -5.78
N SER A 20 -1.77 -3.46 -5.71
CA SER A 20 -2.46 -3.71 -4.44
C SER A 20 -1.86 -4.91 -3.71
N PHE A 21 -1.61 -6.00 -4.43
CA PHE A 21 -0.97 -7.20 -3.88
C PHE A 21 0.47 -6.93 -3.45
N LEU A 22 1.24 -6.20 -4.27
CA LEU A 22 2.60 -5.77 -3.94
C LEU A 22 2.63 -4.90 -2.67
N GLY A 23 1.72 -3.94 -2.56
CA GLY A 23 1.59 -3.08 -1.37
C GLY A 23 1.24 -3.87 -0.11
N LEU A 24 0.40 -4.90 -0.24
CA LEU A 24 0.07 -5.82 0.86
C LEU A 24 1.30 -6.62 1.30
N VAL A 25 2.07 -7.17 0.36
CA VAL A 25 3.31 -7.92 0.66
C VAL A 25 4.34 -7.00 1.34
N ALA A 26 4.49 -5.77 0.84
CA ALA A 26 5.38 -4.78 1.44
C ALA A 26 4.96 -4.43 2.88
N LEU A 27 3.66 -4.32 3.15
CA LEU A 27 3.13 -4.12 4.50
C LEU A 27 3.54 -5.26 5.45
N PHE A 28 3.42 -6.52 5.01
CA PHE A 28 3.87 -7.66 5.82
C PHE A 28 5.39 -7.62 6.08
N MET A 29 6.19 -7.28 5.08
CA MET A 29 7.64 -7.14 5.26
C MET A 29 7.99 -6.04 6.27
N VAL A 30 7.29 -4.91 6.23
CA VAL A 30 7.46 -3.82 7.20
C VAL A 30 7.14 -4.33 8.61
N ILE A 31 5.98 -4.96 8.81
CA ILE A 31 5.57 -5.49 10.12
C ILE A 31 6.62 -6.46 10.67
N ILE A 32 7.12 -7.39 9.85
CA ILE A 32 8.15 -8.35 10.24
C ILE A 32 9.43 -7.61 10.63
N ALA A 33 9.88 -6.63 9.83
CA ALA A 33 11.06 -5.84 10.13
C ALA A 33 10.92 -5.07 11.46
N GLY A 34 9.75 -4.50 11.73
CA GLY A 34 9.43 -3.84 13.00
C GLY A 34 9.47 -4.81 14.18
N LEU A 35 8.87 -6.00 14.06
CA LEU A 35 8.94 -7.03 15.10
C LEU A 35 10.38 -7.47 15.41
N VAL A 36 11.20 -7.66 14.37
CA VAL A 36 12.61 -8.04 14.52
C VAL A 36 13.41 -6.95 15.22
N LEU A 37 13.20 -5.68 14.86
CA LEU A 37 13.82 -4.53 15.51
C LEU A 37 13.42 -4.45 16.99
N LEU A 38 12.12 -4.56 17.27
CA LEU A 38 11.57 -4.54 18.63
C LEU A 38 12.17 -5.67 19.49
N SER A 39 12.31 -6.87 18.93
CA SER A 39 12.85 -8.04 19.64
C SER A 39 14.35 -8.00 19.88
N LYS A 40 15.15 -7.28 19.07
CA LYS A 40 16.62 -7.29 19.17
C LYS A 40 17.20 -6.17 20.03
N LYS A 41 16.68 -4.96 19.90
CA LYS A 41 17.23 -3.77 20.58
C LYS A 41 16.15 -2.86 21.18
N GLY A 42 14.87 -3.19 21.01
CA GLY A 42 13.79 -2.23 21.19
C GLY A 42 13.78 -1.19 20.06
N MET A 43 12.68 -0.44 19.94
CA MET A 43 12.58 0.67 18.98
C MET A 43 12.74 1.99 19.72
N THR A 44 13.56 2.88 19.16
CA THR A 44 13.56 4.28 19.59
C THR A 44 12.24 4.96 19.21
N SER A 45 11.92 6.08 19.87
CA SER A 45 10.71 6.86 19.60
C SER A 45 10.59 7.27 18.12
N LEU A 46 11.73 7.59 17.49
CA LEU A 46 11.81 7.98 16.08
C LEU A 46 11.57 6.79 15.14
N GLU A 47 12.18 5.63 15.43
CA GLU A 47 11.94 4.40 14.66
C GLU A 47 10.50 3.92 14.80
N GLY A 48 9.92 4.03 16.01
CA GLY A 48 8.51 3.73 16.26
C GLY A 48 7.58 4.60 15.44
N PHE A 49 7.85 5.92 15.38
CA PHE A 49 7.09 6.85 14.56
C PHE A 49 7.19 6.52 13.06
N LEU A 50 8.41 6.27 12.55
CA LEU A 50 8.62 5.90 11.15
C LEU A 50 7.95 4.57 10.78
N PHE A 51 7.96 3.61 11.69
CA PHE A 51 7.28 2.32 11.50
C PHE A 51 5.77 2.47 11.40
N ILE A 52 5.17 3.26 12.30
CA ILE A 52 3.73 3.55 12.26
C ILE A 52 3.38 4.30 10.96
N GLN A 53 4.18 5.30 10.60
CA GLN A 53 4.00 6.03 9.34
C GLN A 53 4.07 5.09 8.13
N ALA A 54 5.05 4.18 8.08
CA ALA A 54 5.19 3.22 7.01
C ALA A 54 3.96 2.31 6.90
N ILE A 55 3.46 1.77 8.02
CA ILE A 55 2.24 0.96 8.04
C ILE A 55 1.07 1.75 7.46
N VAL A 56 0.85 2.99 7.92
CA VAL A 56 -0.24 3.85 7.44
C VAL A 56 -0.17 4.07 5.94
N VAL A 57 1.02 4.36 5.40
CA VAL A 57 1.23 4.56 3.96
C VAL A 57 0.87 3.29 3.17
N TYR A 58 1.36 2.12 3.59
CA TYR A 58 1.06 0.87 2.87
C TYR A 58 -0.42 0.48 2.98
N VAL A 59 -1.09 0.75 4.11
CA VAL A 59 -2.55 0.56 4.26
C VAL A 59 -3.31 1.47 3.30
N ILE A 60 -2.98 2.77 3.26
CA ILE A 60 -3.62 3.72 2.35
C ILE A 60 -3.40 3.30 0.90
N MET A 61 -2.18 2.91 0.54
CA MET A 61 -1.84 2.44 -0.80
C MET A 61 -2.64 1.18 -1.20
N TYR A 62 -2.85 0.24 -0.28
CA TYR A 62 -3.70 -0.93 -0.52
C TYR A 62 -5.16 -0.52 -0.79
N ILE A 63 -5.73 0.36 0.05
CA ILE A 63 -7.11 0.85 -0.09
C ILE A 63 -7.28 1.60 -1.42
N GLN A 64 -6.37 2.53 -1.74
CA GLN A 64 -6.39 3.26 -3.00
C GLN A 64 -6.36 2.31 -4.20
N ASN A 65 -5.40 1.39 -4.26
CA ASN A 65 -5.31 0.45 -5.38
C ASN A 65 -6.53 -0.47 -5.50
N ARG A 66 -7.17 -0.85 -4.38
CA ARG A 66 -8.40 -1.65 -4.41
C ARG A 66 -9.62 -0.85 -4.89
N ILE A 67 -9.70 0.44 -4.55
CA ILE A 67 -10.73 1.34 -5.07
C ILE A 67 -10.54 1.52 -6.59
N LEU A 68 -9.31 1.78 -7.05
CA LEU A 68 -9.00 1.89 -8.48
C LEU A 68 -9.33 0.61 -9.25
N TYR A 69 -9.01 -0.56 -8.68
CA TYR A 69 -9.39 -1.85 -9.27
C TYR A 69 -10.91 -2.01 -9.39
N ASN A 70 -11.66 -1.68 -8.33
CA ASN A 70 -13.13 -1.76 -8.37
C ASN A 70 -13.73 -0.81 -9.40
N ILE A 71 -13.22 0.42 -9.52
CA ILE A 71 -13.68 1.38 -10.53
C ILE A 71 -13.40 0.85 -11.94
N CYS A 72 -12.22 0.29 -12.19
CA CYS A 72 -11.82 -0.23 -13.50
C CYS A 72 -12.46 -1.59 -13.85
N LYS A 73 -13.13 -2.25 -12.91
CA LYS A 73 -13.93 -3.47 -13.16
C LYS A 73 -15.41 -3.17 -13.42
N VAL A 74 -15.92 -2.08 -12.87
CA VAL A 74 -17.34 -1.69 -12.94
C VAL A 74 -17.65 -0.82 -14.17
N VAL A 75 -16.65 -0.05 -14.66
CA VAL A 75 -16.68 0.65 -15.96
C VAL A 75 -16.43 -0.35 -17.08
#